data_AF-A0AAV1RU74-F1
#
_entry.id   AF-A0AAV1RU74-F1
#
_cell.length_a   1.000
_cell.length_b   1.000
_cell.length_c   1.000
_cell.angle_alpha   90.00
_cell.angle_beta   90.00
_cell.angle_gamma   90.00
#
_symmetry.space_group_name_H-M   'P 1'
#
loop_
_entity.id
_entity.type
_entity.pdbx_description
1 polymer ?
#
loop_
_entity_poly.entity_id
_entity_poly.type
_entity_poly.pdbx_seq_one_letter_code
_entity_poly.pdbx_strand_id
1 'polypeptide(L)'
;MDYISFSFPYSSKPGVILIVNVKYGWKLQHSSWRLLTLLIPLQLVAQQLMSTEPKRLARYLIPEKEESCSTYNMLQISSNLFRWTKEVVYADHYERALTVGILSIQGGTEPGVMLYMLPLAPGNSKAISHHGWGTPFDSFRCCYGTGVESFSKLGDSIDFEEEGEVPGLYIIQYISSSFTWKSGQILINQKVDHVVSWDPHLRVTITFPLDMGEGQLSALNLRIPTRTHLEGAEAAINDESLQIPAPGTFLSITQRWTRDDKLTLRLPISLRLEKIRPKYASIQAILYGPYLLVGHTTGDWNIKNVSADSLSEWITPIPAAYNDHLVTFSQRTRHSDSTSFLINSNHIITMGNHSRSGNNSALHSTFRLILADKSSSKLSTSMDAIGKSVMLEPFDHPGMLVVYRETDKNHNLQVAKHGHSVFRLVAGLDLRKGTVSLEAERHKGCFLYGGVNKHTGERLKLKCNLDKTNHTVIQAASFEMKKGMSKYHPMSFVANGQREISSGVITELQK
;
A
#
# COMPACT_ATOMS: atom_id res chain seq x y z
N MET A 1 50.66 -19.83 -2.19
CA MET A 1 50.56 -19.63 -3.64
C MET A 1 49.71 -20.76 -4.14
N ASP A 2 48.49 -20.47 -4.57
CA ASP A 2 47.69 -21.32 -5.45
C ASP A 2 46.82 -20.37 -6.26
N TYR A 3 47.06 -20.33 -7.57
CA TYR A 3 46.31 -19.50 -8.52
C TYR A 3 45.34 -20.40 -9.27
N ILE A 4 44.04 -20.08 -9.21
CA ILE A 4 43.04 -20.66 -10.11
C ILE A 4 42.59 -19.56 -11.07
N SER A 5 42.79 -19.82 -12.36
CA SER A 5 42.45 -18.97 -13.50
C SER A 5 41.02 -19.22 -13.94
N PHE A 6 40.28 -18.16 -14.27
CA PHE A 6 39.06 -18.25 -15.08
C PHE A 6 39.18 -17.31 -16.29
N SER A 7 38.92 -17.85 -17.48
CA SER A 7 38.85 -17.14 -18.75
C SER A 7 37.42 -17.15 -19.30
N PHE A 8 36.96 -16.02 -19.84
CA PHE A 8 35.79 -15.96 -20.73
C PHE A 8 36.29 -15.93 -22.18
N PRO A 9 35.73 -16.74 -23.10
CA PRO A 9 36.07 -16.66 -24.51
C PRO A 9 35.32 -15.48 -25.14
N TYR A 10 36.00 -14.75 -26.04
CA TYR A 10 35.55 -13.58 -26.82
C TYR A 10 35.70 -12.19 -26.20
N SER A 11 36.94 -11.66 -26.22
CA SER A 11 37.19 -10.24 -26.51
C SER A 11 38.64 -10.05 -26.97
N SER A 12 38.82 -9.50 -28.18
CA SER A 12 40.11 -9.33 -28.87
C SER A 12 40.80 -7.99 -28.55
N LYS A 13 40.80 -7.56 -27.28
CA LYS A 13 41.61 -6.41 -26.83
C LYS A 13 42.17 -6.63 -25.41
N PRO A 14 43.43 -6.23 -25.12
CA PRO A 14 44.00 -6.37 -23.79
C PRO A 14 43.31 -5.40 -22.82
N GLY A 15 42.45 -5.94 -21.96
CA GLY A 15 41.85 -5.21 -20.85
C GLY A 15 42.77 -5.24 -19.63
N VAL A 16 43.00 -4.08 -19.02
CA VAL A 16 43.71 -3.96 -17.74
C VAL A 16 42.92 -4.70 -16.66
N ILE A 17 43.53 -5.72 -16.06
CA ILE A 17 42.95 -6.47 -14.93
C ILE A 17 43.15 -5.63 -13.66
N LEU A 18 42.06 -5.04 -13.17
CA LEU A 18 42.05 -4.31 -11.91
C LEU A 18 41.86 -5.30 -10.75
N ILE A 19 42.97 -5.71 -10.13
CA ILE A 19 42.96 -6.55 -8.92
C ILE A 19 42.56 -5.66 -7.73
N VAL A 20 41.26 -5.59 -7.44
CA VAL A 20 40.78 -4.97 -6.19
C VAL A 20 40.96 -5.98 -5.07
N ASN A 21 41.84 -5.68 -4.11
CA ASN A 21 41.99 -6.47 -2.91
C ASN A 21 40.65 -6.52 -2.15
N VAL A 22 40.04 -7.71 -2.07
CA VAL A 22 38.69 -7.96 -1.49
C VAL A 22 38.56 -7.37 -0.09
N LYS A 23 39.65 -7.35 0.70
CA LYS A 23 39.69 -6.78 2.06
C LYS A 23 39.43 -5.28 2.11
N TYR A 24 39.78 -4.54 1.05
CA TYR A 24 39.52 -3.10 0.93
C TYR A 24 38.24 -2.80 0.14
N GLY A 25 37.87 -3.67 -0.81
CA GLY A 25 36.64 -3.54 -1.61
C GLY A 25 35.37 -3.51 -0.76
N TRP A 26 35.26 -4.41 0.23
CA TRP A 26 34.12 -4.40 1.17
C TRP A 26 34.07 -3.12 2.01
N LYS A 27 35.19 -2.64 2.56
CA LYS A 27 35.21 -1.40 3.36
C LYS A 27 34.78 -0.18 2.54
N LEU A 28 35.20 -0.12 1.27
CA LEU A 28 34.78 0.91 0.33
C LEU A 28 33.27 0.82 0.06
N GLN A 29 32.75 -0.36 -0.29
CA GLN A 29 31.31 -0.55 -0.51
C GLN A 29 30.47 -0.28 0.73
N HIS A 30 30.91 -0.71 1.92
CA HIS A 30 30.28 -0.40 3.19
C HIS A 30 30.27 1.10 3.48
N SER A 31 31.39 1.78 3.28
CA SER A 31 31.49 3.23 3.52
C SER A 31 30.62 4.00 2.53
N SER A 32 30.63 3.62 1.25
CA SER A 32 29.75 4.17 0.22
C SER A 32 28.27 3.92 0.53
N TRP A 33 27.91 2.70 0.91
CA TRP A 33 26.54 2.36 1.30
C TRP A 33 26.09 3.14 2.55
N ARG A 34 26.95 3.25 3.57
CA ARG A 34 26.68 4.05 4.77
C ARG A 34 26.50 5.53 4.44
N LEU A 35 27.34 6.09 3.57
CA LEU A 35 27.16 7.47 3.08
C LEU A 35 25.82 7.64 2.36
N LEU A 36 25.43 6.66 1.54
CA LEU A 36 24.18 6.66 0.78
C LEU A 36 22.94 6.45 1.65
N THR A 37 23.04 5.76 2.80
CA THR A 37 21.89 5.39 3.63
C THR A 37 21.77 6.20 4.93
N LEU A 38 22.88 6.54 5.61
CA LEU A 38 22.86 7.34 6.85
C LEU A 38 22.50 8.81 6.61
N LEU A 39 22.74 9.32 5.41
CA LEU A 39 22.35 10.68 5.05
C LEU A 39 20.87 10.78 4.65
N ILE A 40 20.21 9.63 4.43
CA ILE A 40 18.99 9.46 3.65
C ILE A 40 18.02 8.47 4.34
N PRO A 41 17.18 8.91 5.31
CA PRO A 41 16.28 8.01 6.05
C PRO A 41 15.03 7.57 5.27
N LEU A 42 14.57 8.36 4.30
CA LEU A 42 13.68 7.85 3.25
C LEU A 42 14.56 7.32 2.14
N GLN A 43 14.33 6.08 1.70
CA GLN A 43 14.70 5.32 0.47
C GLN A 43 15.29 5.99 -0.78
N LEU A 44 15.53 7.28 -0.75
CA LEU A 44 16.07 8.18 -1.75
C LEU A 44 17.53 7.88 -2.14
N VAL A 45 17.98 6.62 -2.14
CA VAL A 45 19.36 6.31 -2.52
C VAL A 45 19.63 6.65 -3.99
N ALA A 46 18.61 6.61 -4.85
CA ALA A 46 18.66 7.14 -6.20
C ALA A 46 19.06 8.64 -6.25
N GLN A 47 18.72 9.43 -5.21
CA GLN A 47 18.95 10.87 -5.22
C GLN A 47 20.42 11.25 -5.30
N GLN A 48 21.36 10.39 -4.88
CA GLN A 48 22.76 10.80 -4.76
C GLN A 48 23.71 10.24 -5.83
N LEU A 49 23.33 9.19 -6.57
CA LEU A 49 24.10 8.78 -7.76
C LEU A 49 24.12 9.88 -8.83
N MET A 50 23.10 10.77 -8.84
CA MET A 50 22.96 11.87 -9.81
C MET A 50 23.02 13.27 -9.19
N SER A 51 23.26 13.44 -7.88
CA SER A 51 23.37 14.78 -7.27
C SER A 51 24.82 15.18 -7.02
N THR A 52 25.15 16.42 -7.39
CA THR A 52 26.45 17.05 -7.15
C THR A 52 26.67 17.48 -5.69
N GLU A 53 25.65 17.44 -4.82
CA GLU A 53 25.74 17.89 -3.42
C GLU A 53 25.05 16.93 -2.43
N PRO A 54 25.84 16.17 -1.63
CA PRO A 54 25.32 15.49 -0.44
C PRO A 54 24.58 16.50 0.44
N LYS A 55 23.47 16.10 1.10
CA LYS A 55 22.74 16.84 2.17
C LYS A 55 21.53 17.72 1.76
N ARG A 56 21.10 17.79 0.49
CA ARG A 56 19.96 18.63 0.03
C ARG A 56 18.67 17.87 -0.39
N LEU A 57 18.38 16.71 0.20
CA LEU A 57 17.32 15.76 -0.19
C LEU A 57 15.89 16.34 -0.33
N ALA A 58 15.47 17.27 0.53
CA ALA A 58 14.09 17.78 0.48
C ALA A 58 13.80 18.63 -0.78
N ARG A 59 14.83 19.22 -1.41
CA ARG A 59 14.68 19.91 -2.72
C ARG A 59 14.43 18.93 -3.87
N TYR A 60 14.54 17.63 -3.61
CA TYR A 60 14.39 16.55 -4.59
C TYR A 60 13.16 15.67 -4.32
N LEU A 61 12.26 16.08 -3.41
CA LEU A 61 10.89 15.57 -3.36
C LEU A 61 10.09 16.17 -4.53
N ILE A 62 10.36 15.71 -5.75
CA ILE A 62 9.69 16.15 -6.97
C ILE A 62 9.30 14.92 -7.80
N PRO A 63 8.42 15.04 -8.82
CA PRO A 63 7.86 13.88 -9.51
C PRO A 63 8.88 12.95 -10.22
N GLU A 64 10.08 13.46 -10.56
CA GLU A 64 11.02 12.80 -11.50
C GLU A 64 12.41 12.54 -10.91
N LYS A 65 12.50 11.94 -9.71
CA LYS A 65 13.81 11.81 -9.02
C LYS A 65 14.19 10.44 -8.47
N GLU A 66 13.26 9.53 -8.19
CA GLU A 66 13.61 8.18 -7.77
C GLU A 66 13.49 7.21 -8.95
N GLU A 67 14.60 6.98 -9.64
CA GLU A 67 14.66 6.03 -10.75
C GLU A 67 14.66 4.59 -10.23
N SER A 68 13.73 3.75 -10.72
CA SER A 68 13.57 2.36 -10.26
C SER A 68 14.84 1.51 -10.41
N CYS A 69 15.62 1.71 -11.48
CA CYS A 69 16.92 1.04 -11.69
C CYS A 69 17.91 1.27 -10.55
N SER A 70 17.89 2.44 -9.92
CA SER A 70 18.80 2.74 -8.82
C SER A 70 18.46 1.89 -7.59
N THR A 71 17.18 1.73 -7.28
CA THR A 71 16.71 0.86 -6.19
C THR A 71 17.05 -0.60 -6.46
N TYR A 72 16.88 -1.06 -7.71
CA TYR A 72 17.30 -2.40 -8.13
C TYR A 72 18.79 -2.68 -7.82
N ASN A 73 19.68 -1.77 -8.21
CA ASN A 73 21.12 -1.93 -7.95
C ASN A 73 21.44 -1.87 -6.45
N MET A 74 20.70 -1.07 -5.67
CA MET A 74 20.86 -1.01 -4.21
C MET A 74 20.44 -2.30 -3.50
N LEU A 75 19.45 -3.02 -4.03
CA LEU A 75 19.13 -4.37 -3.54
C LEU A 75 20.30 -5.34 -3.74
N GLN A 76 20.93 -5.32 -4.92
CA GLN A 76 22.10 -6.16 -5.17
C GLN A 76 23.26 -5.83 -4.23
N ILE A 77 23.54 -4.55 -4.02
CA ILE A 77 24.59 -4.10 -3.08
C ILE A 77 24.26 -4.57 -1.66
N SER A 78 23.02 -4.38 -1.20
CA SER A 78 22.61 -4.75 0.16
C SER A 78 22.63 -6.25 0.38
N SER A 79 22.22 -7.04 -0.61
CA SER A 79 22.31 -8.51 -0.58
C SER A 79 23.76 -8.97 -0.48
N ASN A 80 24.67 -8.42 -1.30
CA ASN A 80 26.10 -8.77 -1.22
C ASN A 80 26.76 -8.32 0.09
N LEU A 81 26.44 -7.13 0.59
CA LEU A 81 26.95 -6.66 1.88
C LEU A 81 26.43 -7.51 3.03
N PHE A 82 25.16 -7.94 2.98
CA PHE A 82 24.61 -8.90 3.93
C PHE A 82 25.37 -10.23 3.87
N ARG A 83 25.59 -10.80 2.68
CA ARG A 83 26.36 -12.04 2.51
C ARG A 83 27.73 -12.01 3.17
N TRP A 84 28.42 -10.88 3.13
CA TRP A 84 29.78 -10.77 3.68
C TRP A 84 29.84 -10.44 5.16
N THR A 85 28.85 -9.74 5.69
CA THR A 85 28.91 -9.16 7.04
C THR A 85 27.89 -9.75 8.01
N LYS A 86 26.77 -10.23 7.47
CA LYS A 86 25.56 -10.62 8.17
C LYS A 86 24.98 -9.51 9.05
N GLU A 87 25.32 -8.24 8.82
CA GLU A 87 24.74 -7.15 9.60
C GLU A 87 23.27 -6.93 9.21
N VAL A 88 22.37 -6.95 10.19
CA VAL A 88 20.91 -6.80 10.01
C VAL A 88 20.53 -5.49 9.31
N VAL A 89 21.36 -4.44 9.44
CA VAL A 89 21.11 -3.14 8.79
C VAL A 89 20.99 -3.23 7.26
N TYR A 90 21.67 -4.20 6.62
CA TYR A 90 21.53 -4.41 5.18
C TYR A 90 20.24 -5.13 4.82
N ALA A 91 19.81 -6.07 5.66
CA ALA A 91 18.53 -6.74 5.50
C ALA A 91 17.34 -5.79 5.72
N ASP A 92 17.44 -4.89 6.71
CA ASP A 92 16.46 -3.82 6.94
C ASP A 92 16.37 -2.88 5.73
N HIS A 93 17.51 -2.52 5.14
CA HIS A 93 17.52 -1.73 3.91
C HIS A 93 16.93 -2.50 2.74
N TYR A 94 17.26 -3.79 2.59
CA TYR A 94 16.74 -4.63 1.52
C TYR A 94 15.21 -4.74 1.60
N GLU A 95 14.65 -5.02 2.79
CA GLU A 95 13.21 -5.10 3.04
C GLU A 95 12.50 -3.80 2.62
N ARG A 96 13.07 -2.67 3.01
CA ARG A 96 12.53 -1.35 2.67
C ARG A 96 12.63 -1.06 1.17
N ALA A 97 13.80 -1.25 0.58
CA ALA A 97 14.08 -1.12 -0.85
C ALA A 97 13.10 -1.94 -1.70
N LEU A 98 12.87 -3.20 -1.30
CA LEU A 98 11.95 -4.12 -1.94
C LEU A 98 10.49 -3.65 -1.82
N THR A 99 10.00 -3.47 -0.59
CA THR A 99 8.58 -3.22 -0.32
C THR A 99 8.07 -1.90 -0.89
N VAL A 100 8.88 -0.84 -0.79
CA VAL A 100 8.47 0.50 -1.22
C VAL A 100 8.93 0.81 -2.64
N GLY A 101 10.12 0.36 -3.03
CA GLY A 101 10.80 0.84 -4.24
C GLY A 101 10.81 -0.14 -5.40
N ILE A 102 10.60 -1.44 -5.18
CA ILE A 102 10.43 -2.44 -6.25
C ILE A 102 8.97 -2.85 -6.38
N LEU A 103 8.34 -3.35 -5.31
CA LEU A 103 6.96 -3.86 -5.41
C LEU A 103 5.97 -2.78 -5.87
N SER A 104 6.28 -1.50 -5.62
CA SER A 104 5.40 -0.39 -5.97
C SER A 104 5.53 0.09 -7.43
N ILE A 105 6.49 -0.43 -8.20
CA ILE A 105 6.74 0.03 -9.58
C ILE A 105 5.91 -0.70 -10.63
N GLN A 106 5.23 -1.79 -10.29
CA GLN A 106 4.30 -2.48 -11.18
C GLN A 106 2.87 -1.94 -11.01
N GLY A 107 2.21 -1.62 -12.13
CA GLY A 107 0.88 -1.06 -12.17
C GLY A 107 -0.19 -2.13 -12.12
N GLY A 108 -0.91 -2.22 -11.00
CA GLY A 108 -1.99 -3.19 -10.83
C GLY A 108 -1.49 -4.64 -10.83
N THR A 109 -2.37 -5.56 -11.25
CA THR A 109 -2.08 -7.01 -11.32
C THR A 109 -1.67 -7.47 -12.72
N GLU A 110 -1.82 -6.60 -13.73
CA GLU A 110 -1.49 -6.95 -15.11
C GLU A 110 0.03 -6.81 -15.34
N PRO A 111 0.64 -7.71 -16.11
CA PRO A 111 2.07 -7.63 -16.42
C PRO A 111 2.38 -6.49 -17.39
N GLY A 112 3.63 -6.01 -17.37
CA GLY A 112 4.17 -5.11 -18.39
C GLY A 112 3.86 -3.62 -18.20
N VAL A 113 3.11 -3.22 -17.18
CA VAL A 113 2.93 -1.80 -16.82
C VAL A 113 3.87 -1.47 -15.67
N MET A 114 4.95 -0.74 -15.93
CA MET A 114 5.99 -0.42 -14.94
C MET A 114 6.30 1.09 -14.88
N LEU A 115 6.80 1.55 -13.74
CA LEU A 115 7.29 2.92 -13.54
C LEU A 115 8.78 3.03 -13.86
N TYR A 116 9.12 4.18 -14.45
CA TYR A 116 10.51 4.63 -14.55
C TYR A 116 10.93 5.45 -13.33
N MET A 117 10.14 6.47 -12.98
CA MET A 117 10.34 7.30 -11.80
C MET A 117 9.24 7.04 -10.77
N LEU A 118 9.62 6.84 -9.52
CA LEU A 118 8.73 6.81 -8.37
C LEU A 118 8.58 8.24 -7.81
N PRO A 119 7.42 8.90 -7.95
CA PRO A 119 7.22 10.23 -7.40
C PRO A 119 7.07 10.15 -5.87
N LEU A 120 7.80 11.02 -5.17
CA LEU A 120 7.79 11.08 -3.71
C LEU A 120 7.33 12.41 -3.12
N ALA A 121 7.01 13.40 -3.97
CA ALA A 121 6.47 14.66 -3.46
C ALA A 121 5.04 14.48 -2.91
N PRO A 122 4.66 15.25 -1.89
CA PRO A 122 3.28 15.36 -1.45
C PRO A 122 2.33 15.68 -2.62
N GLY A 123 1.12 15.12 -2.59
CA GLY A 123 0.06 15.42 -3.56
C GLY A 123 0.30 14.90 -4.99
N ASN A 124 1.44 14.25 -5.28
CA ASN A 124 1.74 13.71 -6.61
C ASN A 124 1.09 12.34 -6.85
N SER A 125 1.03 11.96 -8.13
CA SER A 125 0.54 10.67 -8.58
C SER A 125 1.56 9.97 -9.47
N LYS A 126 1.68 8.65 -9.31
CA LYS A 126 2.44 7.76 -10.21
C LYS A 126 1.98 7.87 -11.67
N ALA A 127 0.72 8.26 -11.89
CA ALA A 127 0.17 8.47 -13.23
C ALA A 127 0.43 9.87 -13.80
N ILE A 128 0.81 10.84 -12.97
CA ILE A 128 0.97 12.26 -13.35
C ILE A 128 2.43 12.64 -13.16
N SER A 129 3.27 12.11 -14.04
CA SER A 129 4.71 12.32 -14.09
C SER A 129 5.12 12.43 -15.57
N HIS A 130 6.28 13.01 -15.86
CA HIS A 130 6.82 13.09 -17.22
C HIS A 130 6.92 11.72 -17.88
N HIS A 131 7.30 10.68 -17.12
CA HIS A 131 7.38 9.30 -17.61
C HIS A 131 6.09 8.51 -17.40
N GLY A 132 5.34 8.82 -16.32
CA GLY A 132 4.11 8.14 -15.95
C GLY A 132 4.24 6.61 -15.87
N TRP A 133 3.09 5.94 -15.94
CA TRP A 133 3.04 4.51 -16.21
C TRP A 133 3.40 4.26 -17.67
N GLY A 134 4.30 3.30 -17.92
CA GLY A 134 4.53 2.86 -19.30
C GLY A 134 3.42 1.92 -19.80
N THR A 135 3.64 1.34 -20.97
CA THR A 135 2.75 0.39 -21.64
C THR A 135 3.41 -0.99 -21.74
N PRO A 136 2.64 -2.08 -21.89
CA PRO A 136 3.20 -3.43 -22.00
C PRO A 136 4.12 -3.63 -23.22
N PHE A 137 3.88 -2.90 -24.32
CA PHE A 137 4.52 -3.19 -25.61
C PHE A 137 5.24 -2.00 -26.26
N ASP A 138 5.20 -0.80 -25.66
CA ASP A 138 5.77 0.42 -26.28
C ASP A 138 6.65 1.24 -25.32
N SER A 139 6.95 0.71 -24.13
CA SER A 139 7.78 1.39 -23.13
C SER A 139 9.10 0.65 -22.88
N PHE A 140 10.10 0.89 -23.73
CA PHE A 140 11.39 0.20 -23.72
C PHE A 140 12.50 1.01 -23.05
N ARG A 141 12.30 1.36 -21.78
CA ARG A 141 13.28 2.14 -20.99
C ARG A 141 14.13 1.22 -20.11
N CYS A 142 15.30 1.65 -19.62
CA CYS A 142 16.17 0.80 -18.80
C CYS A 142 15.47 0.24 -17.55
N CYS A 143 14.58 1.02 -16.90
CA CYS A 143 13.79 0.58 -15.75
C CYS A 143 12.79 -0.54 -16.06
N TYR A 144 12.41 -0.73 -17.32
CA TYR A 144 11.61 -1.88 -17.72
C TYR A 144 12.44 -3.16 -17.70
N GLY A 145 13.69 -3.10 -18.17
CA GLY A 145 14.61 -4.24 -18.11
C GLY A 145 14.89 -4.66 -16.67
N THR A 146 15.31 -3.73 -15.82
CA THR A 146 15.54 -4.01 -14.39
C THR A 146 14.26 -4.35 -13.64
N GLY A 147 13.11 -3.80 -14.06
CA GLY A 147 11.79 -4.17 -13.53
C GLY A 147 11.48 -5.64 -13.78
N VAL A 148 11.61 -6.11 -15.03
CA VAL A 148 11.42 -7.54 -15.37
C VAL A 148 12.37 -8.43 -14.57
N GLU A 149 13.65 -8.06 -14.46
CA GLU A 149 14.61 -8.80 -13.62
C GLU A 149 14.24 -8.80 -12.14
N SER A 150 13.72 -7.68 -11.61
CA SER A 150 13.32 -7.58 -10.20
C SER A 150 12.16 -8.52 -9.88
N PHE A 151 11.12 -8.51 -10.73
CA PHE A 151 9.92 -9.33 -10.52
C PHE A 151 10.16 -10.82 -10.79
N SER A 152 11.18 -11.19 -11.57
CA SER A 152 11.55 -12.60 -11.76
C SER A 152 12.34 -13.20 -10.60
N LYS A 153 12.86 -12.37 -9.68
CA LYS A 153 13.76 -12.81 -8.60
C LYS A 153 13.36 -12.35 -7.20
N LEU A 154 12.07 -12.09 -6.96
CA LEU A 154 11.57 -11.63 -5.65
C LEU A 154 11.94 -12.57 -4.47
N GLY A 155 12.27 -13.83 -4.75
CA GLY A 155 12.74 -14.80 -3.75
C GLY A 155 14.25 -14.83 -3.50
N ASP A 156 15.07 -14.07 -4.24
CA ASP A 156 16.54 -14.26 -4.28
C ASP A 156 17.29 -13.92 -2.98
N SER A 157 16.67 -13.17 -2.09
CA SER A 157 17.28 -12.65 -0.85
C SER A 157 16.35 -12.86 0.35
N ILE A 158 15.53 -13.91 0.33
CA ILE A 158 14.76 -14.34 1.51
C ILE A 158 15.69 -15.06 2.49
N ASP A 159 16.46 -16.01 1.97
CA ASP A 159 17.27 -16.96 2.73
C ASP A 159 18.74 -16.94 2.27
N PHE A 160 19.69 -17.01 3.21
CA PHE A 160 21.12 -17.06 2.92
C PHE A 160 21.78 -18.23 3.65
N GLU A 161 22.42 -19.11 2.89
CA GLU A 161 23.16 -20.26 3.42
C GLU A 161 24.55 -19.86 3.91
N GLU A 162 24.97 -20.45 5.02
CA GLU A 162 26.33 -20.47 5.52
C GLU A 162 26.80 -21.92 5.65
N GLU A 163 27.87 -22.24 4.94
CA GLU A 163 28.55 -23.53 5.07
C GLU A 163 29.40 -23.57 6.35
N GLY A 164 29.52 -24.76 6.93
CA GLY A 164 30.32 -25.01 8.14
C GLY A 164 30.10 -26.43 8.62
N GLU A 165 30.77 -26.82 9.72
CA GLU A 165 30.53 -28.10 10.39
C GLU A 165 29.07 -28.23 10.84
N VAL A 166 28.50 -27.11 11.30
CA VAL A 166 27.08 -26.93 11.53
C VAL A 166 26.60 -25.91 10.50
N PRO A 167 25.91 -26.32 9.43
CA PRO A 167 25.44 -25.38 8.41
C PRO A 167 24.42 -24.41 9.02
N GLY A 168 24.49 -23.16 8.58
CA GLY A 168 23.60 -22.08 9.01
C GLY A 168 22.67 -21.63 7.89
N LEU A 169 21.44 -21.29 8.24
CA LEU A 169 20.51 -20.59 7.36
C LEU A 169 20.09 -19.27 7.99
N TYR A 170 20.23 -18.17 7.27
CA TYR A 170 19.78 -16.85 7.69
C TYR A 170 18.53 -16.47 6.92
N ILE A 171 17.40 -16.38 7.63
CA ILE A 171 16.14 -15.89 7.07
C ILE A 171 16.06 -14.39 7.35
N ILE A 172 16.15 -13.59 6.29
CA ILE A 172 16.18 -12.13 6.40
C ILE A 172 14.92 -11.44 5.91
N GLN A 173 14.09 -12.09 5.10
CA GLN A 173 12.78 -11.56 4.70
C GLN A 173 11.67 -12.46 5.19
N TYR A 174 10.62 -11.85 5.74
CA TYR A 174 9.41 -12.56 6.15
C TYR A 174 8.40 -12.51 5.01
N ILE A 175 8.60 -13.41 4.04
CA ILE A 175 7.75 -13.60 2.85
C ILE A 175 7.40 -15.08 2.79
N SER A 176 6.12 -15.41 2.61
CA SER A 176 5.69 -16.81 2.50
C SER A 176 6.44 -17.52 1.37
N SER A 177 7.20 -18.55 1.70
CA SER A 177 8.12 -19.23 0.79
C SER A 177 8.33 -20.69 1.19
N SER A 178 8.78 -21.50 0.23
CA SER A 178 9.30 -22.84 0.47
C SER A 178 10.73 -22.90 -0.05
N PHE A 179 11.65 -23.37 0.77
CA PHE A 179 13.08 -23.39 0.49
C PHE A 179 13.67 -24.78 0.76
N THR A 180 14.19 -25.40 -0.29
CA THR A 180 14.93 -26.66 -0.18
C THR A 180 16.35 -26.37 0.26
N TRP A 181 16.59 -26.43 1.57
CA TRP A 181 17.90 -26.16 2.15
C TRP A 181 18.80 -27.38 2.03
N LYS A 182 19.63 -27.41 0.99
CA LYS A 182 20.46 -28.58 0.65
C LYS A 182 21.52 -28.87 1.70
N SER A 183 22.22 -27.85 2.18
CA SER A 183 23.25 -28.02 3.21
C SER A 183 22.64 -28.43 4.55
N GLY A 184 21.42 -27.99 4.90
CA GLY A 184 20.69 -28.48 6.07
C GLY A 184 20.01 -29.84 5.89
N GLN A 185 19.92 -30.34 4.65
CA GLN A 185 19.15 -31.54 4.26
C GLN A 185 17.69 -31.49 4.71
N ILE A 186 17.07 -30.31 4.65
CA ILE A 186 15.67 -30.13 5.06
C ILE A 186 14.91 -29.22 4.09
N LEU A 187 13.61 -29.44 3.98
CA LEU A 187 12.68 -28.52 3.34
C LEU A 187 12.12 -27.58 4.41
N ILE A 188 12.17 -26.28 4.16
CA ILE A 188 11.62 -25.26 5.06
C ILE A 188 10.42 -24.62 4.38
N ASN A 189 9.31 -24.55 5.10
CA ASN A 189 8.12 -23.84 4.67
C ASN A 189 7.83 -22.69 5.65
N GLN A 190 8.04 -21.47 5.16
CA GLN A 190 7.74 -20.23 5.87
C GLN A 190 6.35 -19.74 5.45
N LYS A 191 5.46 -19.58 6.42
CA LYS A 191 4.15 -18.95 6.26
C LYS A 191 4.13 -17.64 7.03
N VAL A 192 3.81 -16.55 6.33
CA VAL A 192 3.66 -15.23 6.93
C VAL A 192 2.21 -14.79 6.80
N ASP A 193 1.60 -14.43 7.91
CA ASP A 193 0.23 -13.92 7.90
C ASP A 193 0.20 -12.51 7.27
N HIS A 194 -0.87 -12.21 6.55
CA HIS A 194 -1.05 -10.88 5.98
C HIS A 194 -1.12 -9.83 7.10
N VAL A 195 -0.24 -8.84 7.02
CA VAL A 195 -0.31 -7.68 7.90
C VAL A 195 -1.58 -6.88 7.60
N VAL A 196 -2.30 -6.53 8.66
CA VAL A 196 -3.55 -5.75 8.60
C VAL A 196 -3.49 -4.58 9.58
N SER A 197 -4.26 -3.52 9.34
CA SER A 197 -4.20 -2.30 10.15
C SER A 197 -4.80 -2.45 11.55
N TRP A 198 -5.72 -3.41 11.74
CA TRP A 198 -6.42 -3.66 13.00
C TRP A 198 -5.77 -4.74 13.88
N ASP A 199 -4.65 -5.32 13.46
CA ASP A 199 -3.88 -6.29 14.23
C ASP A 199 -2.38 -5.96 14.11
N PRO A 200 -1.78 -5.37 15.16
CA PRO A 200 -0.44 -4.80 15.12
C PRO A 200 0.67 -5.84 15.28
N HIS A 201 0.56 -6.97 14.58
CA HIS A 201 1.55 -8.04 14.65
C HIS A 201 1.92 -8.59 13.27
N LEU A 202 3.22 -8.76 13.05
CA LEU A 202 3.76 -9.66 12.04
C LEU A 202 3.84 -11.07 12.64
N ARG A 203 3.20 -12.05 12.00
CA ARG A 203 3.24 -13.46 12.43
C ARG A 203 3.89 -14.31 11.36
N VAL A 204 4.88 -15.09 11.79
CA VAL A 204 5.64 -16.01 10.95
C VAL A 204 5.56 -17.38 11.59
N THR A 205 5.23 -18.38 10.79
CA THR A 205 5.27 -19.80 11.17
C THR A 205 6.22 -20.51 10.22
N ILE A 206 7.18 -21.23 10.76
CA ILE A 206 8.14 -22.01 10.00
C ILE A 206 7.94 -23.48 10.36
N THR A 207 7.82 -24.31 9.34
CA THR A 207 7.59 -25.76 9.45
C THR A 207 8.56 -26.50 8.55
N PHE A 208 8.80 -27.78 8.86
CA PHE A 208 9.81 -28.60 8.20
C PHE A 208 9.16 -29.83 7.54
N PRO A 209 8.43 -29.65 6.43
CA PRO A 209 7.68 -30.75 5.79
C PRO A 209 8.60 -31.88 5.25
N LEU A 210 8.04 -33.10 5.20
CA LEU A 210 8.76 -34.32 4.82
C LEU A 210 9.22 -34.33 3.37
N ASP A 211 10.52 -34.14 3.20
CA ASP A 211 11.39 -34.99 2.41
C ASP A 211 12.83 -34.69 2.83
N MET A 212 13.69 -35.72 2.92
CA MET A 212 15.14 -35.68 3.24
C MET A 212 15.60 -36.20 4.65
N GLY A 213 14.88 -37.14 5.29
CA GLY A 213 15.41 -37.87 6.47
C GLY A 213 15.43 -37.07 7.79
N GLU A 214 16.21 -37.51 8.78
CA GLU A 214 16.49 -36.67 9.96
C GLU A 214 17.46 -35.55 9.56
N GLY A 215 17.04 -34.29 9.74
CA GLY A 215 17.88 -33.13 9.44
C GLY A 215 19.18 -33.19 10.23
N GLN A 216 20.30 -32.84 9.59
CA GLN A 216 21.55 -32.75 10.33
C GLN A 216 21.53 -31.59 11.32
N LEU A 217 22.42 -31.64 12.32
CA LEU A 217 22.58 -30.55 13.27
C LEU A 217 22.87 -29.27 12.49
N SER A 218 22.00 -28.27 12.61
CA SER A 218 22.04 -27.08 11.78
C SER A 218 21.41 -25.88 12.49
N ALA A 219 21.85 -24.68 12.14
CA ALA A 219 21.48 -23.43 12.80
C ALA A 219 20.51 -22.62 11.94
N LEU A 220 19.32 -22.34 12.45
CA LEU A 220 18.37 -21.40 11.85
C LEU A 220 18.51 -20.03 12.52
N ASN A 221 18.72 -18.98 11.73
CA ASN A 221 18.95 -17.62 12.19
C ASN A 221 17.84 -16.71 11.65
N LEU A 222 16.93 -16.29 12.53
CA LEU A 222 15.81 -15.42 12.17
C LEU A 222 16.14 -13.96 12.47
N ARG A 223 16.09 -13.10 11.46
CA ARG A 223 16.39 -11.66 11.64
C ARG A 223 15.44 -11.01 12.63
N ILE A 224 15.95 -10.38 13.68
CA ILE A 224 15.17 -9.42 14.49
C ILE A 224 15.45 -8.01 13.95
N PRO A 225 14.51 -7.37 13.23
CA PRO A 225 14.73 -6.06 12.59
C PRO A 225 15.22 -5.00 13.58
N THR A 226 16.06 -4.05 13.15
CA THR A 226 16.66 -3.03 14.04
C THR A 226 15.63 -2.14 14.74
N ARG A 227 14.44 -2.01 14.17
CA ARG A 227 13.34 -1.16 14.67
C ARG A 227 12.27 -1.93 15.45
N THR A 228 12.54 -3.17 15.83
CA THR A 228 11.60 -4.01 16.59
C THR A 228 11.42 -3.50 18.01
N HIS A 229 10.17 -3.41 18.48
CA HIS A 229 9.87 -3.26 19.89
C HIS A 229 9.81 -4.65 20.53
N LEU A 230 10.58 -4.90 21.58
CA LEU A 230 10.61 -6.23 22.22
C LEU A 230 9.38 -6.49 23.11
N GLU A 231 8.74 -5.44 23.60
CA GLU A 231 7.52 -5.58 24.39
C GLU A 231 6.39 -6.16 23.53
N GLY A 232 5.87 -7.33 23.93
CA GLY A 232 4.84 -8.06 23.17
C GLY A 232 5.37 -8.93 22.02
N ALA A 233 6.69 -8.95 21.80
CA ALA A 233 7.33 -9.87 20.88
C ALA A 233 7.42 -11.27 21.50
N GLU A 234 7.08 -12.29 20.72
CA GLU A 234 7.06 -13.69 21.15
C GLU A 234 7.71 -14.58 20.11
N ALA A 235 8.52 -15.53 20.55
CA ALA A 235 9.06 -16.59 19.74
C ALA A 235 8.88 -17.91 20.47
N ALA A 236 8.58 -18.97 19.75
CA ALA A 236 8.45 -20.30 20.33
C ALA A 236 8.86 -21.39 19.34
N ILE A 237 9.33 -22.50 19.89
CA ILE A 237 9.54 -23.75 19.17
C ILE A 237 8.74 -24.84 19.87
N ASN A 238 7.87 -25.54 19.13
CA ASN A 238 7.02 -26.60 19.70
C ASN A 238 6.25 -26.15 20.96
N ASP A 239 5.73 -24.93 20.91
CA ASP A 239 5.03 -24.22 22.00
C ASP A 239 5.89 -23.87 23.23
N GLU A 240 7.19 -24.16 23.22
CA GLU A 240 8.16 -23.70 24.22
C GLU A 240 8.69 -22.30 23.87
N SER A 241 8.57 -21.37 24.82
CA SER A 241 8.98 -19.97 24.61
C SER A 241 10.49 -19.80 24.49
N LEU A 242 10.92 -19.05 23.47
CA LEU A 242 12.30 -18.67 23.22
C LEU A 242 12.57 -17.22 23.65
N GLN A 243 13.76 -16.97 24.17
CA GLN A 243 14.22 -15.61 24.47
C GLN A 243 14.59 -14.89 23.17
N ILE A 244 13.91 -13.77 22.88
CA ILE A 244 14.21 -12.95 21.71
C ILE A 244 15.43 -12.06 22.03
N PRO A 245 16.46 -12.06 21.17
CA PRO A 245 17.64 -11.22 21.37
C PRO A 245 17.36 -9.74 21.06
N ALA A 246 18.36 -8.89 21.29
CA ALA A 246 18.24 -7.46 21.01
C ALA A 246 17.92 -7.19 19.52
N PRO A 247 17.12 -6.14 19.20
CA PRO A 247 16.89 -5.72 17.82
C PRO A 247 18.19 -5.46 17.05
N GLY A 248 18.20 -5.77 15.76
CA GLY A 248 19.38 -5.64 14.92
C GLY A 248 20.31 -6.87 14.98
N THR A 249 19.82 -8.00 15.50
CA THR A 249 20.55 -9.28 15.60
C THR A 249 19.70 -10.45 15.08
N PHE A 250 20.14 -11.68 15.31
CA PHE A 250 19.44 -12.90 14.89
C PHE A 250 19.03 -13.73 16.10
N LEU A 251 17.79 -14.22 16.09
CA LEU A 251 17.37 -15.35 16.92
C LEU A 251 17.92 -16.63 16.29
N SER A 252 18.98 -17.17 16.90
CA SER A 252 19.68 -18.36 16.43
C SER A 252 19.24 -19.60 17.20
N ILE A 253 18.84 -20.64 16.49
CA ILE A 253 18.38 -21.91 17.06
C ILE A 253 19.13 -23.02 16.35
N THR A 254 19.84 -23.84 17.11
CA THR A 254 20.67 -24.92 16.58
C THR A 254 20.15 -26.25 17.10
N GLN A 255 19.64 -27.08 16.20
CA GLN A 255 19.15 -28.42 16.54
C GLN A 255 19.12 -29.34 15.32
N ARG A 256 18.70 -30.59 15.54
CA ARG A 256 18.34 -31.51 14.47
C ARG A 256 16.86 -31.32 14.18
N TRP A 257 16.54 -30.72 13.03
CA TRP A 257 15.17 -30.40 12.67
C TRP A 257 14.40 -31.66 12.26
N THR A 258 13.18 -31.78 12.75
CA THR A 258 12.27 -32.88 12.50
C THR A 258 10.96 -32.37 11.91
N ARG A 259 10.17 -33.29 11.35
CA ARG A 259 8.85 -32.98 10.77
C ARG A 259 7.84 -32.39 11.75
N ASP A 260 8.04 -32.64 13.04
CA ASP A 260 7.15 -32.19 14.11
C ASP A 260 7.55 -30.82 14.64
N ASP A 261 8.73 -30.33 14.24
CA ASP A 261 9.18 -29.00 14.63
C ASP A 261 8.32 -27.91 13.99
N LYS A 262 7.92 -26.98 14.84
CA LYS A 262 7.21 -25.77 14.44
C LYS A 262 7.79 -24.59 15.18
N LEU A 263 8.31 -23.64 14.42
CA LEU A 263 8.75 -22.37 14.94
C LEU A 263 7.69 -21.30 14.67
N THR A 264 7.39 -20.49 15.68
CA THR A 264 6.53 -19.33 15.54
C THR A 264 7.26 -18.08 16.02
N LEU A 265 7.09 -16.98 15.27
CA LEU A 265 7.59 -15.67 15.62
C LEU A 265 6.46 -14.65 15.47
N ARG A 266 6.21 -13.87 16.52
CA ARG A 266 5.25 -12.76 16.54
C ARG A 266 6.00 -11.50 16.92
N LEU A 267 6.10 -10.56 15.97
CA LEU A 267 6.74 -9.27 16.20
C LEU A 267 5.68 -8.16 16.21
N PRO A 268 5.65 -7.29 17.24
CA PRO A 268 4.77 -6.14 17.25
C PRO A 268 5.20 -5.13 16.18
N ILE A 269 4.24 -4.55 15.48
CA ILE A 269 4.44 -3.49 14.49
C ILE A 269 3.58 -2.29 14.86
N SER A 270 4.12 -1.09 14.68
CA SER A 270 3.46 0.15 15.09
C SER A 270 3.56 1.23 14.01
N LEU A 271 2.71 2.24 14.15
CA LEU A 271 2.83 3.47 13.39
C LEU A 271 4.05 4.25 13.89
N ARG A 272 4.85 4.77 12.96
CA ARG A 272 6.04 5.55 13.27
C ARG A 272 6.25 6.68 12.29
N LEU A 273 6.84 7.76 12.78
CA LEU A 273 7.26 8.89 11.97
C LEU A 273 8.74 8.80 11.65
N GLU A 274 9.09 9.04 10.39
CA GLU A 274 10.46 9.23 9.97
C GLU A 274 10.65 10.62 9.36
N LYS A 275 11.51 11.39 10.00
CA LYS A 275 11.91 12.71 9.52
C LYS A 275 12.92 12.56 8.39
N ILE A 276 12.78 13.37 7.35
CA ILE A 276 13.78 13.41 6.26
C ILE A 276 15.13 13.85 6.83
N ARG A 277 15.20 15.03 7.47
CA ARG A 277 16.39 15.57 8.17
C ARG A 277 15.95 16.67 9.14
N PRO A 278 16.78 17.05 10.14
CA PRO A 278 16.43 18.11 11.10
C PRO A 278 16.01 19.44 10.45
N LYS A 279 16.68 19.86 9.36
CA LYS A 279 16.35 21.11 8.61
C LYS A 279 15.00 21.05 7.87
N TYR A 280 14.44 19.86 7.67
CA TYR A 280 13.14 19.63 7.00
C TYR A 280 12.22 18.78 7.87
N ALA A 281 12.35 18.88 9.19
CA ALA A 281 11.60 18.05 10.14
C ALA A 281 10.08 18.24 10.06
N SER A 282 9.61 19.29 9.39
CA SER A 282 8.19 19.52 9.09
C SER A 282 7.61 18.52 8.09
N ILE A 283 8.44 17.88 7.25
CA ILE A 283 8.02 16.83 6.33
C ILE A 283 8.47 15.47 6.88
N GLN A 284 7.51 14.59 7.13
CA GLN A 284 7.73 13.29 7.75
C GLN A 284 7.00 12.20 6.97
N ALA A 285 7.62 11.04 6.87
CA ALA A 285 6.97 9.83 6.38
C ALA A 285 6.29 9.10 7.52
N ILE A 286 5.14 8.48 7.24
CA ILE A 286 4.44 7.60 8.17
C ILE A 286 4.67 6.17 7.70
N LEU A 287 5.12 5.30 8.61
CA LEU A 287 5.30 3.88 8.35
C LEU A 287 4.47 3.06 9.32
N TYR A 288 4.03 1.88 8.89
CA TYR A 288 3.42 0.85 9.73
C TYR A 288 4.29 -0.40 9.65
N GLY A 289 5.06 -0.67 10.70
CA GLY A 289 6.14 -1.66 10.64
C GLY A 289 7.15 -1.35 9.52
N PRO A 290 7.41 -2.27 8.58
CA PRO A 290 8.30 -2.04 7.44
C PRO A 290 7.63 -1.26 6.29
N TYR A 291 6.30 -1.10 6.29
CA TYR A 291 5.57 -0.54 5.15
C TYR A 291 5.47 0.98 5.21
N LEU A 292 5.86 1.66 4.13
CA LEU A 292 5.59 3.09 3.94
C LEU A 292 4.11 3.29 3.61
N LEU A 293 3.44 4.15 4.37
CA LEU A 293 2.06 4.55 4.08
C LEU A 293 2.05 5.76 3.15
N VAL A 294 1.06 5.78 2.24
CA VAL A 294 0.82 6.90 1.33
C VAL A 294 -0.62 7.38 1.49
N GLY A 295 -0.79 8.71 1.52
CA GLY A 295 -2.11 9.32 1.58
C GLY A 295 -2.79 9.26 0.22
N HIS A 296 -4.01 8.74 0.18
CA HIS A 296 -4.88 8.93 -0.98
C HIS A 296 -5.58 10.29 -0.85
N THR A 297 -4.96 11.34 -1.39
CA THR A 297 -5.45 12.72 -1.26
C THR A 297 -5.47 13.46 -2.60
N THR A 298 -6.27 14.53 -2.68
CA THR A 298 -6.19 15.52 -3.75
C THR A 298 -5.49 16.78 -3.24
N GLY A 299 -4.21 16.93 -3.61
CA GLY A 299 -3.35 18.00 -3.13
C GLY A 299 -2.80 17.77 -1.71
N ASP A 300 -2.32 18.85 -1.10
CA ASP A 300 -1.53 18.80 0.13
C ASP A 300 -2.40 18.86 1.39
N TRP A 301 -2.08 17.97 2.33
CA TRP A 301 -2.74 17.86 3.62
C TRP A 301 -1.70 17.85 4.73
N ASN A 302 -1.96 18.64 5.76
CA ASN A 302 -1.11 18.79 6.93
C ASN A 302 -1.77 18.16 8.15
N ILE A 303 -1.04 17.29 8.85
CA ILE A 303 -1.42 16.81 10.17
C ILE A 303 -0.65 17.65 11.20
N LYS A 304 -1.37 18.54 11.92
CA LYS A 304 -0.74 19.49 12.85
C LYS A 304 -0.45 18.83 14.20
N ASN A 305 0.67 19.25 14.83
CA ASN A 305 1.04 18.91 16.21
C ASN A 305 1.10 17.41 16.53
N VAL A 306 1.57 16.59 15.57
CA VAL A 306 1.71 15.14 15.80
C VAL A 306 3.05 14.83 16.43
N SER A 307 3.02 14.32 17.67
CA SER A 307 4.13 13.55 18.24
C SER A 307 3.99 12.07 17.88
N ALA A 308 5.08 11.30 17.94
CA ALA A 308 5.02 9.86 17.70
C ALA A 308 4.01 9.18 18.66
N ASP A 309 3.94 9.64 19.90
CA ASP A 309 3.07 9.09 20.95
C ASP A 309 1.58 9.37 20.73
N SER A 310 1.24 10.32 19.86
CA SER A 310 -0.15 10.72 19.58
C SER A 310 -0.64 10.22 18.22
N LEU A 311 0.14 9.44 17.47
CA LEU A 311 -0.22 9.02 16.10
C LEU A 311 -1.56 8.29 16.02
N SER A 312 -1.88 7.46 17.02
CA SER A 312 -3.12 6.70 17.09
C SER A 312 -4.38 7.58 17.24
N GLU A 313 -4.25 8.81 17.73
CA GLU A 313 -5.34 9.78 17.81
C GLU A 313 -5.69 10.37 16.43
N TRP A 314 -4.71 10.44 15.54
CA TRP A 314 -4.83 11.07 14.23
C TRP A 314 -4.99 10.06 13.10
N ILE A 315 -4.46 8.85 13.27
CA ILE A 315 -4.43 7.79 12.26
C ILE A 315 -5.11 6.56 12.85
N THR A 316 -6.28 6.24 12.31
CA THR A 316 -7.12 5.14 12.79
C THR A 316 -7.17 4.00 11.77
N PRO A 317 -7.00 2.73 12.19
CA PRO A 317 -7.19 1.58 11.30
C PRO A 317 -8.57 1.56 10.64
N ILE A 318 -8.64 1.15 9.37
CA ILE A 318 -9.89 0.80 8.72
C ILE A 318 -10.17 -0.69 8.95
N PRO A 319 -11.22 -1.07 9.72
CA PRO A 319 -11.53 -2.48 9.98
C PRO A 319 -11.95 -3.24 8.72
N ALA A 320 -11.76 -4.57 8.72
CA ALA A 320 -12.20 -5.45 7.64
C ALA A 320 -13.67 -5.25 7.25
N ALA A 321 -14.54 -5.02 8.24
CA ALA A 321 -15.98 -4.84 8.06
C ALA A 321 -16.35 -3.65 7.15
N TYR A 322 -15.46 -2.69 6.92
CA TYR A 322 -15.73 -1.59 5.99
C TYR A 322 -15.90 -2.09 4.55
N ASN A 323 -15.27 -3.20 4.19
CA ASN A 323 -15.37 -3.80 2.85
C ASN A 323 -16.67 -4.59 2.63
N ASP A 324 -17.43 -4.92 3.69
CA ASP A 324 -18.61 -5.79 3.60
C ASP A 324 -19.79 -5.13 2.87
N HIS A 325 -19.86 -3.79 2.90
CA HIS A 325 -21.02 -3.03 2.44
C HIS A 325 -20.65 -1.91 1.46
N LEU A 326 -19.59 -2.11 0.69
CA LEU A 326 -19.21 -1.19 -0.38
C LEU A 326 -20.12 -1.40 -1.61
N VAL A 327 -20.69 -0.30 -2.10
CA VAL A 327 -21.63 -0.25 -3.21
C VAL A 327 -21.27 0.85 -4.20
N THR A 328 -21.75 0.68 -5.43
CA THR A 328 -21.72 1.70 -6.48
C THR A 328 -23.12 1.85 -7.04
N PHE A 329 -23.55 3.11 -7.26
CA PHE A 329 -24.85 3.44 -7.83
C PHE A 329 -24.66 3.93 -9.26
N SER A 330 -25.46 3.40 -10.19
CA SER A 330 -25.38 3.77 -11.60
C SER A 330 -26.74 3.92 -12.28
N GLN A 331 -26.78 4.72 -13.34
CA GLN A 331 -27.94 4.93 -14.20
C GLN A 331 -27.54 4.70 -15.65
N ARG A 332 -28.32 3.88 -16.36
CA ARG A 332 -28.17 3.69 -17.81
C ARG A 332 -29.17 4.60 -18.53
N THR A 333 -28.69 5.32 -19.53
CA THR A 333 -29.52 6.14 -20.42
C THR A 333 -30.26 5.24 -21.43
N ARG A 334 -31.48 5.63 -21.84
CA ARG A 334 -32.28 4.80 -22.80
C ARG A 334 -31.78 4.90 -24.25
N HIS A 335 -31.07 5.98 -24.59
CA HIS A 335 -30.69 6.31 -25.97
C HIS A 335 -29.19 6.16 -26.26
N SER A 336 -28.40 5.74 -25.27
CA SER A 336 -26.96 5.46 -25.43
C SER A 336 -26.54 4.32 -24.51
N ASP A 337 -25.51 3.57 -24.88
CA ASP A 337 -24.91 2.56 -24.00
C ASP A 337 -24.07 3.19 -22.86
N SER A 338 -24.19 4.50 -22.64
CA SER A 338 -23.50 5.21 -21.58
C SER A 338 -24.14 4.92 -20.23
N THR A 339 -23.30 4.48 -19.30
CA THR A 339 -23.66 4.35 -17.88
C THR A 339 -23.05 5.52 -17.11
N SER A 340 -23.88 6.24 -16.38
CA SER A 340 -23.47 7.30 -15.46
C SER A 340 -23.45 6.76 -14.03
N PHE A 341 -22.50 7.23 -13.23
CA PHE A 341 -22.29 6.77 -11.85
C PHE A 341 -22.48 7.92 -10.88
N LEU A 342 -22.92 7.58 -9.68
CA LEU A 342 -22.85 8.47 -8.53
C LEU A 342 -21.38 8.67 -8.15
N ILE A 343 -20.94 9.93 -8.06
CA ILE A 343 -19.52 10.27 -7.83
C ILE A 343 -19.42 11.33 -6.74
N ASN A 344 -18.51 11.13 -5.79
CA ASN A 344 -18.03 12.19 -4.90
C ASN A 344 -16.99 13.05 -5.61
N SER A 345 -17.38 14.26 -6.00
CA SER A 345 -16.50 15.23 -6.66
C SER A 345 -16.24 16.40 -5.70
N ASN A 346 -15.14 16.32 -4.94
CA ASN A 346 -14.73 17.34 -3.97
C ASN A 346 -15.84 17.70 -2.96
N HIS A 347 -16.36 16.69 -2.28
CA HIS A 347 -17.46 16.82 -1.30
C HIS A 347 -18.81 17.23 -1.88
N ILE A 348 -18.98 17.21 -3.20
CA ILE A 348 -20.27 17.39 -3.86
C ILE A 348 -20.61 16.11 -4.59
N ILE A 349 -21.82 15.60 -4.38
CA ILE A 349 -22.26 14.38 -5.06
C ILE A 349 -22.81 14.74 -6.44
N THR A 350 -22.27 14.13 -7.49
CA THR A 350 -22.65 14.38 -8.89
C THR A 350 -22.91 13.09 -9.63
N MET A 351 -23.58 13.19 -10.79
CA MET A 351 -23.61 12.13 -11.79
C MET A 351 -22.49 12.35 -12.82
N GLY A 352 -21.68 11.33 -13.08
CA GLY A 352 -20.61 11.41 -14.06
C GLY A 352 -20.39 10.11 -14.84
N ASN A 353 -19.85 10.26 -16.04
CA ASN A 353 -19.43 9.14 -16.87
C ASN A 353 -17.98 8.80 -16.48
N HIS A 354 -17.55 7.56 -16.66
CA HIS A 354 -16.18 7.06 -16.42
C HIS A 354 -15.87 6.56 -15.00
N SER A 355 -16.43 5.42 -14.60
CA SER A 355 -15.76 4.55 -13.64
C SER A 355 -15.24 3.32 -14.37
N ARG A 356 -13.91 3.16 -14.40
CA ARG A 356 -13.26 1.88 -14.75
C ARG A 356 -12.48 1.47 -13.51
N SER A 357 -12.49 0.17 -13.19
CA SER A 357 -11.68 -0.35 -12.09
C SER A 357 -10.21 0.09 -12.25
N GLY A 358 -9.55 0.45 -11.15
CA GLY A 358 -8.12 0.82 -11.15
C GLY A 358 -7.80 2.29 -11.42
N ASN A 359 -8.79 3.19 -11.54
CA ASN A 359 -8.57 4.63 -11.62
C ASN A 359 -9.24 5.40 -10.46
N ASN A 360 -8.89 6.67 -10.26
CA ASN A 360 -9.44 7.50 -9.18
C ASN A 360 -10.98 7.56 -9.20
N SER A 361 -11.59 7.51 -10.38
CA SER A 361 -13.05 7.52 -10.52
C SER A 361 -13.73 6.30 -9.90
N ALA A 362 -13.07 5.13 -9.86
CA ALA A 362 -13.59 3.96 -9.14
C ALA A 362 -13.66 4.21 -7.62
N LEU A 363 -12.71 4.97 -7.08
CA LEU A 363 -12.68 5.33 -5.65
C LEU A 363 -13.82 6.32 -5.36
N HIS A 364 -13.94 7.38 -6.17
CA HIS A 364 -14.96 8.40 -6.02
C HIS A 364 -16.39 7.90 -6.27
N SER A 365 -16.58 6.77 -6.97
CA SER A 365 -17.88 6.15 -7.23
C SER A 365 -18.22 4.98 -6.30
N THR A 366 -17.37 4.70 -5.32
CA THR A 366 -17.62 3.68 -4.30
C THR A 366 -18.10 4.36 -3.02
N PHE A 367 -19.15 3.81 -2.43
CA PHE A 367 -19.73 4.29 -1.16
C PHE A 367 -19.90 3.11 -0.21
N ARG A 368 -19.67 3.31 1.08
CA ARG A 368 -20.07 2.37 2.12
C ARG A 368 -21.50 2.65 2.54
N LEU A 369 -22.31 1.60 2.53
CA LEU A 369 -23.67 1.60 3.05
C LEU A 369 -23.63 1.34 4.56
N ILE A 370 -24.14 2.28 5.36
CA ILE A 370 -24.18 2.19 6.82
C ILE A 370 -25.64 2.08 7.26
N LEU A 371 -26.02 1.01 7.95
CA LEU A 371 -27.36 0.88 8.52
C LEU A 371 -27.55 1.92 9.64
N ALA A 372 -28.66 2.67 9.59
CA ALA A 372 -28.99 3.66 10.62
C ALA A 372 -29.53 3.00 11.90
N ASP A 373 -30.18 1.84 11.77
CA ASP A 373 -30.72 1.09 12.90
C ASP A 373 -29.64 0.23 13.54
N LYS A 374 -29.44 0.39 14.86
CA LYS A 374 -28.44 -0.35 15.64
C LYS A 374 -28.77 -1.84 15.83
N SER A 375 -29.95 -2.33 15.39
CA SER A 375 -30.29 -3.75 15.43
C SER A 375 -29.49 -4.48 14.34
N SER A 376 -28.34 -5.01 14.76
CA SER A 376 -27.28 -5.59 13.96
C SER A 376 -27.66 -6.89 13.22
N SER A 377 -28.52 -6.84 12.22
CA SER A 377 -28.52 -7.89 11.21
C SER A 377 -27.35 -7.61 10.25
N LYS A 378 -26.28 -8.41 10.29
CA LYS A 378 -25.26 -8.37 9.23
C LYS A 378 -25.97 -8.53 7.88
N LEU A 379 -25.77 -7.60 6.95
CA LEU A 379 -26.29 -7.74 5.60
C LEU A 379 -25.48 -8.85 4.91
N SER A 380 -26.15 -9.86 4.36
CA SER A 380 -25.46 -10.91 3.60
C SER A 380 -25.12 -10.41 2.19
N THR A 381 -26.00 -9.58 1.63
CA THR A 381 -25.78 -8.84 0.38
C THR A 381 -26.20 -7.38 0.55
N SER A 382 -25.66 -6.48 -0.29
CA SER A 382 -26.09 -5.07 -0.27
C SER A 382 -27.59 -4.91 -0.59
N MET A 383 -28.20 -5.86 -1.30
CA MET A 383 -29.63 -5.83 -1.63
C MET A 383 -30.53 -6.12 -0.42
N ASP A 384 -30.01 -6.77 0.62
CA ASP A 384 -30.75 -7.01 1.88
C ASP A 384 -31.02 -5.71 2.65
N ALA A 385 -30.42 -4.59 2.22
CA ALA A 385 -30.69 -3.28 2.76
C ALA A 385 -31.99 -2.66 2.23
N ILE A 386 -32.60 -3.23 1.18
CA ILE A 386 -33.90 -2.76 0.69
C ILE A 386 -34.94 -2.88 1.81
N GLY A 387 -35.65 -1.79 2.07
CA GLY A 387 -36.61 -1.63 3.16
C GLY A 387 -36.02 -0.99 4.42
N LYS A 388 -34.68 -0.91 4.56
CA LYS A 388 -33.98 -0.40 5.74
C LYS A 388 -33.55 1.05 5.58
N SER A 389 -33.27 1.69 6.71
CA SER A 389 -32.70 3.04 6.77
C SER A 389 -31.16 2.98 6.70
N VAL A 390 -30.59 3.77 5.79
CA VAL A 390 -29.16 3.76 5.44
C VAL A 390 -28.58 5.18 5.39
N MET A 391 -27.31 5.29 5.71
CA MET A 391 -26.47 6.46 5.43
C MET A 391 -25.42 6.06 4.39
N LEU A 392 -24.98 7.03 3.60
CA LEU A 392 -23.93 6.83 2.60
C LEU A 392 -22.64 7.51 3.06
N GLU A 393 -21.56 6.75 3.12
CA GLU A 393 -20.21 7.25 3.37
C GLU A 393 -19.37 7.08 2.08
N PRO A 394 -18.78 8.14 1.51
CA PRO A 394 -17.89 8.01 0.36
C PRO A 394 -16.61 7.24 0.72
N PHE A 395 -16.19 6.32 -0.15
CA PHE A 395 -15.00 5.48 0.06
C PHE A 395 -13.72 6.31 0.22
N ASP A 396 -13.60 7.40 -0.53
CA ASP A 396 -12.45 8.30 -0.53
C ASP A 396 -12.43 9.27 0.67
N HIS A 397 -13.49 9.30 1.48
CA HIS A 397 -13.61 10.13 2.69
C HIS A 397 -14.25 9.33 3.85
N PRO A 398 -13.59 8.26 4.34
CA PRO A 398 -14.11 7.47 5.45
C PRO A 398 -14.28 8.34 6.71
N GLY A 399 -15.40 8.16 7.41
CA GLY A 399 -15.83 8.98 8.54
C GLY A 399 -16.64 10.22 8.16
N MET A 400 -16.84 10.51 6.86
CA MET A 400 -17.73 11.58 6.39
C MET A 400 -18.99 11.01 5.74
N LEU A 401 -20.12 11.68 5.94
CA LEU A 401 -21.42 11.22 5.42
C LEU A 401 -21.94 12.14 4.33
N VAL A 402 -22.68 11.55 3.41
CA VAL A 402 -23.52 12.29 2.47
C VAL A 402 -24.67 12.94 3.23
N VAL A 403 -24.79 14.26 3.09
CA VAL A 403 -25.78 15.10 3.74
C VAL A 403 -26.51 15.98 2.72
N TYR A 404 -27.82 16.13 2.89
CA TYR A 404 -28.61 17.16 2.22
C TYR A 404 -28.85 18.32 3.19
N ARG A 405 -28.65 19.58 2.75
CA ARG A 405 -28.95 20.76 3.57
C ARG A 405 -30.35 21.30 3.26
N GLU A 406 -31.15 21.51 4.31
CA GLU A 406 -32.52 22.02 4.23
C GLU A 406 -32.60 23.50 3.81
N THR A 407 -31.53 24.28 4.02
CA THR A 407 -31.50 25.72 3.71
C THR A 407 -31.15 26.03 2.26
N ASP A 408 -30.76 25.04 1.46
CA ASP A 408 -30.43 25.23 0.05
C ASP A 408 -31.70 25.06 -0.79
N LYS A 409 -32.17 26.12 -1.47
CA LYS A 409 -33.36 26.07 -2.35
C LYS A 409 -33.25 24.95 -3.40
N ASN A 410 -32.03 24.50 -3.71
CA ASN A 410 -31.74 23.43 -4.67
C ASN A 410 -31.58 22.03 -4.05
N HIS A 411 -31.62 21.89 -2.71
CA HIS A 411 -31.47 20.62 -1.98
C HIS A 411 -30.28 19.77 -2.43
N ASN A 412 -29.12 20.40 -2.65
CA ASN A 412 -27.93 19.71 -3.13
C ASN A 412 -27.34 18.80 -2.07
N LEU A 413 -26.76 17.67 -2.51
CA LEU A 413 -26.03 16.75 -1.65
C LEU A 413 -24.55 17.16 -1.52
N GLN A 414 -24.05 17.12 -0.29
CA GLN A 414 -22.65 17.37 0.05
C GLN A 414 -22.11 16.25 0.94
N VAL A 415 -20.80 16.15 1.05
CA VAL A 415 -20.12 15.27 2.00
C VAL A 415 -19.65 16.10 3.18
N ALA A 416 -20.02 15.71 4.40
CA ALA A 416 -19.68 16.44 5.61
C ALA A 416 -19.25 15.51 6.75
N LYS A 417 -18.35 16.02 7.61
CA LYS A 417 -17.95 15.33 8.85
C LYS A 417 -19.03 15.39 9.93
N HIS A 418 -19.84 16.44 9.94
CA HIS A 418 -20.91 16.64 10.91
C HIS A 418 -22.27 16.70 10.21
N GLY A 419 -23.28 16.13 10.85
CA GLY A 419 -24.60 15.92 10.26
C GLY A 419 -24.69 14.57 9.54
N HIS A 420 -25.90 14.03 9.48
CA HIS A 420 -26.19 12.80 8.76
C HIS A 420 -27.54 12.91 8.07
N SER A 421 -27.61 12.40 6.85
CA SER A 421 -28.85 12.23 6.12
C SER A 421 -29.16 10.75 6.06
N VAL A 422 -30.30 10.37 6.63
CA VAL A 422 -30.80 9.01 6.56
C VAL A 422 -31.72 8.88 5.37
N PHE A 423 -31.50 7.82 4.60
CA PHE A 423 -32.31 7.45 3.46
C PHE A 423 -32.95 6.10 3.71
N ARG A 424 -34.25 5.97 3.46
CA ARG A 424 -34.88 4.67 3.35
C ARG A 424 -34.58 4.11 1.96
N LEU A 425 -33.88 2.98 1.91
CA LEU A 425 -33.62 2.29 0.66
C LEU A 425 -34.88 1.53 0.26
N VAL A 426 -35.41 1.77 -0.94
CA VAL A 426 -36.60 1.07 -1.46
C VAL A 426 -36.30 0.43 -2.80
N ALA A 427 -37.13 -0.53 -3.23
CA ALA A 427 -37.06 -1.05 -4.60
C ALA A 427 -37.20 0.10 -5.60
N GLY A 428 -36.43 0.05 -6.69
CA GLY A 428 -36.39 1.13 -7.67
C GLY A 428 -37.78 1.49 -8.16
N LEU A 429 -38.07 2.79 -8.17
CA LEU A 429 -39.37 3.30 -8.59
C LEU A 429 -39.69 2.95 -10.05
N ASP A 430 -38.66 2.67 -10.86
CA ASP A 430 -38.77 2.23 -12.25
C ASP A 430 -39.15 0.76 -12.45
N LEU A 431 -39.38 0.02 -11.34
CA LEU A 431 -39.79 -1.38 -11.31
C LEU A 431 -38.80 -2.34 -11.99
N ARG A 432 -37.57 -1.89 -12.29
CA ARG A 432 -36.54 -2.76 -12.86
C ARG A 432 -35.92 -3.61 -11.76
N LYS A 433 -35.74 -4.90 -12.03
CA LYS A 433 -35.03 -5.78 -11.09
C LYS A 433 -33.60 -5.29 -10.92
N GLY A 434 -33.14 -5.19 -9.68
CA GLY A 434 -31.77 -4.74 -9.37
C GLY A 434 -31.61 -3.23 -9.19
N THR A 435 -32.67 -2.44 -9.37
CA THR A 435 -32.65 -1.00 -9.10
C THR A 435 -33.18 -0.70 -7.70
N VAL A 436 -32.69 0.40 -7.14
CA VAL A 436 -33.08 0.94 -5.84
C VAL A 436 -33.35 2.44 -5.95
N SER A 437 -34.17 2.96 -5.04
CA SER A 437 -34.38 4.39 -4.86
C SER A 437 -34.10 4.75 -3.41
N LEU A 438 -33.54 5.94 -3.18
CA LEU A 438 -33.18 6.43 -1.86
C LEU A 438 -34.16 7.55 -1.46
N GLU A 439 -35.09 7.23 -0.57
CA GLU A 439 -36.08 8.18 -0.04
C GLU A 439 -35.51 8.88 1.20
N ALA A 440 -35.55 10.21 1.26
CA ALA A 440 -35.11 10.95 2.45
C ALA A 440 -36.06 10.69 3.63
N GLU A 441 -35.54 10.16 4.74
CA GLU A 441 -36.41 9.72 5.85
C GLU A 441 -37.14 10.88 6.54
N ARG A 442 -36.48 12.04 6.67
CA ARG A 442 -37.09 13.27 7.22
C ARG A 442 -38.08 13.94 6.27
N HIS A 443 -38.04 13.61 4.97
CA HIS A 443 -38.86 14.22 3.93
C HIS A 443 -39.52 13.14 3.07
N LYS A 444 -40.56 12.49 3.62
CA LYS A 444 -41.29 11.43 2.93
C LYS A 444 -41.79 11.90 1.56
N GLY A 445 -41.63 11.06 0.55
CA GLY A 445 -41.93 11.39 -0.84
C GLY A 445 -40.85 12.16 -1.59
N CYS A 446 -39.71 12.45 -0.96
CA CYS A 446 -38.54 13.07 -1.61
C CYS A 446 -37.44 12.04 -1.82
N PHE A 447 -36.98 11.90 -3.07
CA PHE A 447 -35.99 10.90 -3.46
C PHE A 447 -34.72 11.54 -3.99
N LEU A 448 -33.59 10.84 -3.85
CA LEU A 448 -32.37 11.18 -4.57
C LEU A 448 -32.64 11.15 -6.07
N TYR A 449 -32.21 12.20 -6.76
CA TYR A 449 -32.51 12.46 -8.16
C TYR A 449 -31.25 12.88 -8.90
N GLY A 450 -30.82 12.07 -9.87
CA GLY A 450 -29.61 12.30 -10.67
C GLY A 450 -29.84 12.90 -12.06
N GLY A 451 -31.09 12.86 -12.56
CA GLY A 451 -31.39 13.17 -13.96
C GLY A 451 -31.00 12.03 -14.91
N VAL A 452 -31.73 11.86 -16.04
CA VAL A 452 -31.48 10.72 -16.97
C VAL A 452 -30.77 11.14 -18.26
N ASN A 453 -30.74 12.42 -18.62
CA ASN A 453 -30.29 12.90 -19.94
C ASN A 453 -29.47 14.20 -19.87
N LYS A 454 -28.69 14.41 -18.81
CA LYS A 454 -27.98 15.67 -18.60
C LYS A 454 -26.48 15.50 -18.50
N HIS A 455 -25.77 16.57 -18.81
CA HIS A 455 -24.32 16.63 -18.93
C HIS A 455 -23.60 16.09 -17.68
N THR A 456 -22.45 15.46 -17.89
CA THR A 456 -21.53 15.02 -16.82
C THR A 456 -21.26 16.17 -15.85
N GLY A 457 -21.38 15.91 -14.54
CA GLY A 457 -21.15 16.91 -13.50
C GLY A 457 -22.43 17.56 -12.94
N GLU A 458 -23.62 17.11 -13.34
CA GLU A 458 -24.87 17.56 -12.69
C GLU A 458 -24.87 17.14 -11.22
N ARG A 459 -25.21 18.09 -10.34
CA ARG A 459 -25.31 17.87 -8.90
C ARG A 459 -26.53 17.02 -8.57
N LEU A 460 -26.31 16.01 -7.74
CA LEU A 460 -27.39 15.22 -7.17
C LEU A 460 -28.20 16.08 -6.22
N LYS A 461 -29.53 15.91 -6.25
CA LYS A 461 -30.46 16.65 -5.42
C LYS A 461 -31.57 15.76 -4.89
N LEU A 462 -32.28 16.25 -3.87
CA LEU A 462 -33.57 15.69 -3.51
C LEU A 462 -34.67 16.29 -4.38
N LYS A 463 -35.52 15.41 -4.94
CA LYS A 463 -36.73 15.81 -5.66
C LYS A 463 -37.96 15.17 -5.02
N CYS A 464 -38.88 16.02 -4.61
CA CYS A 464 -40.17 15.65 -4.02
C CYS A 464 -41.26 15.64 -5.08
N ASN A 465 -42.41 15.02 -4.77
CA ASN A 465 -43.60 15.01 -5.62
C ASN A 465 -43.29 14.54 -7.05
N LEU A 466 -42.56 13.42 -7.17
CA LEU A 466 -42.24 12.83 -8.45
C LEU A 466 -43.52 12.42 -9.18
N ASP A 467 -43.68 12.87 -10.42
CA ASP A 467 -44.71 12.37 -11.33
C ASP A 467 -44.43 10.91 -11.67
N LYS A 468 -45.22 10.01 -11.05
CA LYS A 468 -45.07 8.56 -11.20
C LYS A 468 -45.46 8.05 -12.58
N THR A 469 -46.18 8.84 -13.37
CA THR A 469 -46.54 8.48 -14.74
C THR A 469 -45.40 8.77 -15.73
N ASN A 470 -44.49 9.67 -15.37
CA ASN A 470 -43.36 10.02 -16.21
C ASN A 470 -42.18 9.07 -15.99
N HIS A 471 -42.04 8.10 -16.88
CA HIS A 471 -40.96 7.11 -16.84
C HIS A 471 -39.54 7.72 -16.76
N THR A 472 -39.29 8.87 -17.39
CA THR A 472 -37.97 9.53 -17.34
C THR A 472 -37.71 10.12 -15.95
N VAL A 473 -38.74 10.69 -15.30
CA VAL A 473 -38.63 11.22 -13.93
C VAL A 473 -38.41 10.10 -12.93
N ILE A 474 -39.09 8.97 -13.10
CA ILE A 474 -38.96 7.80 -12.24
C ILE A 474 -37.60 7.10 -12.43
N GLN A 475 -37.14 6.98 -13.67
CA GLN A 475 -35.80 6.46 -13.96
C GLN A 475 -34.70 7.35 -13.38
N ALA A 476 -34.90 8.67 -13.32
CA ALA A 476 -33.94 9.62 -12.74
C ALA A 476 -33.76 9.47 -11.22
N ALA A 477 -34.76 8.88 -10.55
CA ALA A 477 -34.77 8.61 -9.12
C ALA A 477 -34.46 7.13 -8.79
N SER A 478 -34.15 6.31 -9.80
CA SER A 478 -33.85 4.88 -9.67
C SER A 478 -32.42 4.61 -10.10
N PHE A 479 -31.68 3.83 -9.30
CA PHE A 479 -30.26 3.55 -9.50
C PHE A 479 -30.05 2.05 -9.50
N GLU A 480 -29.29 1.51 -10.45
CA GLU A 480 -28.73 0.17 -10.31
C GLU A 480 -27.70 0.19 -9.18
N MET A 481 -27.83 -0.71 -8.21
CA MET A 481 -26.89 -0.83 -7.09
C MET A 481 -26.08 -2.10 -7.25
N LYS A 482 -24.76 -1.95 -7.36
CA LYS A 482 -23.80 -3.05 -7.51
C LYS A 482 -22.78 -3.04 -6.37
N LYS A 483 -21.99 -4.12 -6.28
CA LYS A 483 -20.81 -4.18 -5.41
C LYS A 483 -19.86 -3.02 -5.75
N GLY A 484 -19.28 -2.42 -4.73
CA GLY A 484 -18.33 -1.32 -4.86
C GLY A 484 -17.18 -1.66 -5.80
N MET A 485 -16.77 -0.67 -6.59
CA MET A 485 -15.69 -0.83 -7.58
C MET A 485 -14.30 -0.82 -6.94
N SER A 486 -14.21 -0.33 -5.71
CA SER A 486 -12.97 -0.27 -4.92
C SER A 486 -13.13 -0.99 -3.58
N LYS A 487 -12.02 -1.39 -2.98
CA LYS A 487 -11.95 -1.96 -1.64
C LYS A 487 -10.77 -1.37 -0.89
N TYR A 488 -10.90 -1.24 0.42
CA TYR A 488 -9.77 -0.90 1.28
C TYR A 488 -8.79 -2.07 1.30
N HIS A 489 -7.50 -1.74 1.18
CA HIS A 489 -6.46 -2.72 1.45
C HIS A 489 -6.52 -3.08 2.95
N PRO A 490 -6.22 -4.32 3.37
CA PRO A 490 -6.22 -4.68 4.79
C PRO A 490 -5.30 -3.81 5.65
N MET A 491 -4.28 -3.18 5.06
CA MET A 491 -3.39 -2.19 5.70
C MET A 491 -3.83 -0.72 5.54
N SER A 492 -5.11 -0.46 5.26
CA SER A 492 -5.62 0.91 5.13
C SER A 492 -5.89 1.56 6.48
N PHE A 493 -5.61 2.85 6.57
CA PHE A 493 -5.86 3.73 7.71
C PHE A 493 -6.60 5.00 7.24
N VAL A 494 -7.29 5.65 8.16
CA VAL A 494 -7.85 7.00 7.99
C VAL A 494 -6.99 7.97 8.77
N ALA A 495 -6.52 9.05 8.13
CA ALA A 495 -5.82 10.13 8.80
C ALA A 495 -6.70 11.38 8.88
N ASN A 496 -6.78 12.00 10.06
CA ASN A 496 -7.37 13.33 10.23
C ASN A 496 -6.31 14.40 9.94
N GLY A 497 -6.64 15.39 9.12
CA GLY A 497 -5.72 16.49 8.79
C GLY A 497 -6.44 17.75 8.32
N GLN A 498 -5.68 18.81 8.07
CA GLN A 498 -6.16 20.05 7.47
C GLN A 498 -5.60 20.19 6.06
N ARG A 499 -6.47 20.43 5.08
CA ARG A 499 -6.06 20.70 3.71
C ARG A 499 -5.35 22.04 3.62
N GLU A 500 -4.22 22.09 2.92
CA GLU A 500 -3.56 23.34 2.61
C GLU A 500 -4.28 24.01 1.43
N ILE A 501 -4.83 25.19 1.66
CA ILE A 501 -5.41 26.00 0.58
C ILE A 501 -4.25 26.75 -0.04
N SER A 502 -3.64 26.18 -1.09
CA SER A 502 -2.60 26.87 -1.84
C SER A 502 -3.20 28.12 -2.50
N SER A 503 -3.03 29.30 -1.89
CA SER A 503 -2.90 30.53 -2.67
C SER A 503 -1.70 30.31 -3.58
N GLY A 504 -1.90 30.37 -4.90
CA GLY A 504 -0.83 30.20 -5.87
C GLY A 504 0.40 31.05 -5.51
N VAL A 505 1.56 30.57 -5.95
CA VAL A 505 2.91 31.10 -5.72
C VAL A 505 3.60 30.49 -4.48
N ILE A 506 4.33 29.40 -4.71
CA ILE A 506 5.54 29.12 -3.93
C ILE A 506 6.48 30.30 -4.19
N THR A 507 6.46 31.29 -3.31
CA THR A 507 7.49 32.33 -3.33
C THR A 507 8.75 31.67 -2.80
N GLU A 508 9.81 31.72 -3.59
CA GLU A 508 11.16 31.31 -3.18
C GLU A 508 11.49 31.90 -1.82
N LEU A 509 11.59 31.06 -0.79
CA LEU A 509 12.35 31.40 0.41
C LEU A 509 13.83 31.14 0.12
N GLN A 510 14.43 32.06 -0.65
CA GLN A 510 15.84 32.36 -0.51
C GLN A 510 16.02 33.22 0.74
N LYS A 511 16.54 32.60 1.81
CA LYS A 511 17.54 33.18 2.71
C LYS A 511 18.29 32.07 3.43
#